data_AF-R9KD56-F1
#
_entry.id   AF-R9KD56-F1
#
_cell.length_a   1.000
_cell.length_b   1.000
_cell.length_c   1.000
_cell.angle_alpha   90.00
_cell.angle_beta   90.00
_cell.angle_gamma   90.00
#
_symmetry.space_group_name_H-M   'P 1'
#
loop_
_entity.id
_entity.type
_entity.pdbx_description
1 polymer ?
#
loop_
_entity_poly.entity_id
_entity_poly.type
_entity_poly.pdbx_seq_one_letter_code
_entity_poly.pdbx_strand_id
1 'polypeptide(L)'
;MKRFTIFFSILLVLGFGAVLAYVAASPEFVPPAQLIGEGEDPDAPIWDMTMDEVLAELEGQGLIETTNLTTLSADGLCTIAVKVSNGAEFYWWDVDNLKEGSMEETSYKSLKAEGFIDFYGAGSIMNPVPNGPFALLLDFYEGDSKALEQAFRAVGQAE
;
A
#
# COMPACT_ATOMS: atom_id res chain seq x y z
N MET A 1 30.76 12.38 -42.67
CA MET A 1 29.41 12.55 -42.09
C MET A 1 29.03 11.39 -41.15
N LYS A 2 28.82 10.14 -41.61
CA LYS A 2 28.45 8.98 -40.74
C LYS A 2 29.25 8.81 -39.44
N ARG A 3 30.59 8.87 -39.51
CA ARG A 3 31.48 8.66 -38.34
C ARG A 3 31.34 9.77 -37.30
N PHE A 4 31.18 11.02 -37.76
CA PHE A 4 30.97 12.17 -36.89
C PHE A 4 29.61 12.08 -36.20
N THR A 5 28.56 11.67 -36.93
CA THR A 5 27.23 11.45 -36.37
C THR A 5 27.25 10.38 -35.28
N ILE A 6 27.94 9.25 -35.49
CA ILE A 6 28.07 8.18 -34.49
C ILE A 6 28.77 8.69 -33.23
N PHE A 7 29.91 9.38 -33.38
CA PHE A 7 30.63 9.95 -32.23
C PHE A 7 29.79 10.97 -31.47
N PHE A 8 29.08 11.83 -32.19
CA PHE A 8 28.20 12.83 -31.60
C PHE A 8 27.03 12.18 -30.84
N SER A 9 26.40 11.15 -31.40
CA SER A 9 25.32 10.42 -30.73
C SER A 9 25.80 9.71 -29.46
N ILE A 10 26.99 9.11 -29.46
CA ILE A 10 27.57 8.48 -28.26
C ILE A 10 27.81 9.52 -27.17
N LEU A 11 28.40 10.68 -27.53
CA LEU A 11 28.61 11.78 -26.60
C LEU A 11 27.29 12.31 -26.03
N LEU A 12 26.23 12.34 -26.83
CA LEU A 12 24.91 12.80 -26.39
C LEU A 12 24.28 11.83 -25.38
N VAL A 13 24.37 10.52 -25.62
CA VAL A 13 23.88 9.49 -24.68
C VAL A 13 24.68 9.51 -23.38
N LEU A 14 26.01 9.61 -23.47
CA LEU A 14 26.87 9.69 -22.29
C LEU A 14 26.62 10.98 -21.49
N GLY A 15 26.48 12.11 -22.17
CA GLY A 15 26.15 13.39 -21.53
C GLY A 15 24.79 13.35 -20.84
N PHE A 16 23.78 12.79 -21.50
CA PHE A 16 22.45 12.63 -20.91
C PHE A 16 22.48 11.69 -19.69
N GLY A 17 23.14 10.53 -19.79
CA GLY A 17 23.29 9.61 -18.67
C GLY A 17 24.05 10.21 -17.48
N ALA A 18 25.10 10.99 -17.73
CA ALA A 18 25.84 11.69 -16.68
C ALA A 18 24.99 12.74 -15.96
N VAL A 19 24.14 13.48 -16.70
CA VAL A 19 23.20 14.45 -16.11
C VAL A 19 22.15 13.73 -15.26
N LEU A 20 21.58 12.62 -15.74
CA LEU A 20 20.63 11.82 -14.95
C LEU A 20 21.26 11.28 -13.65
N ALA A 21 22.47 10.74 -13.73
CA ALA A 21 23.18 10.24 -12.55
C ALA A 21 23.52 11.36 -11.56
N TYR A 22 23.89 12.55 -12.06
CA TYR A 22 24.13 13.72 -11.23
C TYR A 22 22.87 14.19 -10.50
N VAL A 23 21.72 14.23 -11.20
CA VAL A 23 20.44 14.57 -10.59
C VAL A 23 20.03 13.54 -9.55
N ALA A 24 20.15 12.24 -9.84
CA ALA A 24 19.79 11.18 -8.88
C ALA A 24 20.67 11.17 -7.62
N ALA A 25 21.93 11.64 -7.72
CA ALA A 25 22.85 11.75 -6.59
C ALA A 25 22.76 13.11 -5.87
N SER A 26 21.90 14.03 -6.32
CA SER A 26 21.79 15.36 -5.74
C SER A 26 21.08 15.27 -4.38
N PRO A 27 21.55 16.01 -3.36
CA PRO A 27 20.94 15.99 -2.04
C PRO A 27 19.53 16.60 -2.02
N GLU A 28 19.15 17.34 -3.06
CA GLU A 28 17.80 17.89 -3.25
C GLU A 28 16.86 16.92 -3.99
N PHE A 29 17.39 15.85 -4.57
CA PHE A 29 16.56 14.86 -5.24
C PHE A 29 15.80 14.03 -4.21
N VAL A 30 14.49 14.27 -4.13
CA VAL A 30 13.55 13.41 -3.42
C VAL A 30 13.00 12.44 -4.47
N PRO A 31 13.33 11.14 -4.41
CA PRO A 31 12.67 10.18 -5.28
C PRO A 31 11.16 10.24 -5.04
N PRO A 32 10.32 9.94 -6.05
CA PRO A 32 8.88 9.80 -5.80
C PRO A 32 8.68 8.90 -4.59
N ALA A 33 7.84 9.32 -3.65
CA ALA A 33 7.53 8.48 -2.50
C ALA A 33 6.97 7.16 -3.06
N GLN A 34 7.76 6.09 -2.98
CA GLN A 34 7.24 4.77 -3.27
C GLN A 34 6.30 4.44 -2.13
N LEU A 35 5.01 4.45 -2.43
CA LEU A 35 3.94 4.04 -1.54
C LEU A 35 3.87 2.50 -1.50
N ILE A 36 5.04 1.85 -1.45
CA ILE A 36 5.23 0.41 -1.43
C ILE A 36 6.05 0.10 -0.18
N GLY A 37 5.60 -0.86 0.63
CA GLY A 37 6.27 -1.22 1.87
C GLY A 37 7.59 -1.94 1.62
N GLU A 38 8.46 -1.97 2.63
CA GLU A 38 9.67 -2.78 2.55
C GLU A 38 9.30 -4.27 2.42
N GLY A 39 9.85 -4.94 1.39
CA GLY A 39 9.63 -6.36 1.15
C GLY A 39 8.32 -6.72 0.44
N GLU A 40 7.54 -5.74 0.00
CA GLU A 40 6.35 -5.98 -0.82
C GLU A 40 6.71 -6.07 -2.30
N ASP A 41 6.01 -6.95 -3.02
CA ASP A 41 6.09 -7.05 -4.47
C ASP A 41 5.08 -6.09 -5.11
N PRO A 42 5.52 -5.02 -5.81
CA PRO A 42 4.63 -4.08 -6.47
C PRO A 42 3.86 -4.68 -7.65
N ASP A 43 4.29 -5.83 -8.17
CA ASP A 43 3.63 -6.53 -9.28
C ASP A 43 2.64 -7.61 -8.78
N ALA A 44 2.46 -7.75 -7.46
CA ALA A 44 1.54 -8.71 -6.87
C ALA A 44 0.06 -8.38 -7.20
N PRO A 45 -0.78 -9.38 -7.50
CA PRO A 45 -2.20 -9.15 -7.81
C PRO A 45 -2.97 -8.31 -6.79
N ILE A 46 -2.59 -8.31 -5.50
CA ILE A 46 -3.24 -7.54 -4.44
C ILE A 46 -3.35 -6.04 -4.75
N TRP A 47 -2.44 -5.48 -5.53
CA TRP A 47 -2.44 -4.05 -5.88
C TRP A 47 -3.59 -3.66 -6.82
N ASP A 48 -4.07 -4.61 -7.62
CA ASP A 48 -5.18 -4.42 -8.56
C ASP A 48 -6.53 -4.89 -7.99
N MET A 49 -6.53 -5.54 -6.82
CA MET A 49 -7.75 -6.06 -6.21
C MET A 49 -8.60 -4.94 -5.60
N THR A 50 -9.91 -5.12 -5.69
CA THR A 50 -10.91 -4.32 -5.00
C THR A 50 -11.18 -4.85 -3.59
N MET A 51 -11.75 -4.00 -2.72
CA MET A 51 -12.19 -4.43 -1.38
C MET A 51 -13.13 -5.64 -1.45
N ASP A 52 -14.06 -5.66 -2.41
CA ASP A 52 -15.02 -6.76 -2.56
C ASP A 52 -14.33 -8.08 -2.94
N GLU A 53 -13.30 -8.05 -3.78
CA GLU A 53 -12.52 -9.24 -4.15
C GLU A 53 -11.73 -9.79 -2.98
N VAL A 54 -11.05 -8.94 -2.20
CA VAL A 54 -10.33 -9.35 -0.98
C VAL A 54 -11.28 -10.00 0.02
N LEU A 55 -12.44 -9.38 0.26
CA LEU A 55 -13.45 -9.94 1.17
C LEU A 55 -14.03 -11.26 0.65
N ALA A 56 -14.30 -11.37 -0.65
CA ALA A 56 -14.83 -12.60 -1.25
C ALA A 56 -13.84 -13.77 -1.12
N GLU A 57 -12.53 -13.55 -1.28
CA GLU A 57 -11.51 -14.59 -1.08
C GLU A 57 -11.46 -15.10 0.36
N LEU A 58 -11.58 -14.19 1.34
CA LEU A 58 -11.56 -14.54 2.76
C LEU A 58 -12.87 -15.21 3.22
N GLU A 59 -14.01 -14.76 2.69
CA GLU A 59 -15.32 -15.38 2.93
C GLU A 59 -15.39 -16.77 2.30
N GLY A 60 -14.83 -16.97 1.11
CA GLY A 60 -14.73 -18.28 0.45
C GLY A 60 -13.94 -19.32 1.26
N GLN A 61 -13.04 -18.86 2.13
CA GLN A 61 -12.30 -19.69 3.09
C GLN A 61 -13.05 -19.90 4.42
N GLY A 62 -14.22 -19.26 4.61
CA GLY A 62 -15.02 -19.34 5.82
C GLY A 62 -14.45 -18.58 7.01
N LEU A 63 -13.55 -17.62 6.77
CA LEU A 63 -12.86 -16.86 7.82
C LEU A 63 -13.62 -15.59 8.22
N ILE A 64 -14.43 -15.03 7.32
CA ILE A 64 -15.26 -13.85 7.56
C ILE A 64 -16.69 -14.05 7.08
N GLU A 65 -17.58 -13.16 7.50
CA GLU A 65 -18.97 -13.09 7.04
C GLU A 65 -19.29 -11.67 6.56
N THR A 66 -19.71 -11.54 5.31
CA THR A 66 -20.00 -10.25 4.65
C THR A 66 -21.48 -9.85 4.69
N THR A 67 -22.37 -10.72 5.19
CA THR A 67 -23.83 -10.53 5.23
C THR A 67 -24.26 -9.20 5.88
N ASN A 68 -23.53 -8.69 6.88
CA ASN A 68 -23.81 -7.41 7.54
C ASN A 68 -22.55 -6.55 7.67
N LEU A 69 -21.94 -6.20 6.55
CA LEU A 69 -20.84 -5.23 6.50
C LEU A 69 -21.28 -3.87 7.05
N THR A 70 -20.47 -3.33 7.96
CA THR A 70 -20.62 -1.97 8.49
C THR A 70 -19.58 -1.08 7.84
N THR A 71 -20.00 -0.01 7.16
CA THR A 71 -19.08 1.03 6.69
C THR A 71 -18.61 1.86 7.87
N LEU A 72 -17.30 1.96 8.05
CA LEU A 72 -16.67 2.78 9.07
C LEU A 72 -16.36 4.17 8.52
N SER A 73 -16.06 5.13 9.41
CA SER A 73 -15.54 6.42 8.98
C SER A 73 -14.12 6.23 8.45
N ALA A 74 -13.94 6.48 7.15
CA ALA A 74 -12.63 6.43 6.50
C ALA A 74 -11.92 7.79 6.46
N ASP A 75 -12.68 8.88 6.62
CA ASP A 75 -12.19 10.27 6.53
C ASP A 75 -11.01 10.51 7.47
N GLY A 76 -9.90 10.97 6.91
CA GLY A 76 -8.66 11.22 7.63
C GLY A 76 -7.82 9.98 7.96
N LEU A 77 -8.21 8.79 7.52
CA LEU A 77 -7.50 7.52 7.74
C LEU A 77 -7.16 6.80 6.42
N CYS A 78 -8.18 6.50 5.60
CA CYS A 78 -8.06 5.70 4.38
C CYS A 78 -9.17 6.04 3.37
N THR A 79 -9.19 5.37 2.21
CA THR A 79 -10.23 5.59 1.20
C THR A 79 -11.51 4.82 1.52
N ILE A 80 -11.38 3.55 1.93
CA ILE A 80 -12.50 2.69 2.32
C ILE A 80 -12.17 1.99 3.63
N ALA A 81 -13.12 2.02 4.56
CA ALA A 81 -13.04 1.30 5.83
C ALA A 81 -14.33 0.51 6.06
N VAL A 82 -14.21 -0.79 6.32
CA VAL A 82 -15.35 -1.66 6.59
C VAL A 82 -15.09 -2.59 7.75
N LYS A 83 -16.17 -2.99 8.43
CA LYS A 83 -16.15 -3.98 9.50
C LYS A 83 -17.08 -5.13 9.17
N VAL A 84 -16.56 -6.35 9.22
CA VAL A 84 -17.34 -7.57 9.03
C VAL A 84 -18.06 -7.98 10.31
N SER A 85 -19.06 -8.85 10.19
CA SER A 85 -19.95 -9.20 11.30
C SER A 85 -19.23 -9.84 12.49
N ASN A 86 -18.15 -10.59 12.23
CA ASN A 86 -17.30 -11.19 13.26
C ASN A 86 -16.17 -10.27 13.75
N GLY A 87 -16.22 -8.97 13.43
CA GLY A 87 -15.49 -7.92 14.14
C GLY A 87 -14.16 -7.49 13.54
N ALA A 88 -13.63 -8.16 12.52
CA ALA A 88 -12.44 -7.70 11.80
C ALA A 88 -12.74 -6.42 11.02
N GLU A 89 -11.75 -5.53 10.96
CA GLU A 89 -11.83 -4.27 10.22
C GLU A 89 -10.83 -4.29 9.07
N PHE A 90 -11.28 -3.85 7.90
CA PHE A 90 -10.49 -3.80 6.67
C PHE A 90 -10.43 -2.37 6.19
N TYR A 91 -9.21 -1.94 5.84
CA TYR A 91 -8.92 -0.61 5.34
C TYR A 91 -8.26 -0.72 3.98
N TRP A 92 -8.60 0.20 3.07
CA TRP A 92 -8.01 0.27 1.73
C TRP A 92 -7.70 1.72 1.36
N TRP A 93 -6.57 1.90 0.70
CA TRP A 93 -6.12 3.18 0.16
C TRP A 93 -6.07 3.12 -1.36
N ASP A 94 -6.72 4.10 -2.00
CA ASP A 94 -6.58 4.35 -3.43
C ASP A 94 -5.26 5.07 -3.67
N VAL A 95 -4.17 4.30 -3.66
CA VAL A 95 -2.78 4.80 -3.67
C VAL A 95 -2.52 5.74 -4.87
N ASP A 96 -3.10 5.43 -6.03
CA ASP A 96 -2.93 6.21 -7.25
C ASP A 96 -3.61 7.59 -7.19
N ASN A 97 -4.64 7.73 -6.35
CA ASN A 97 -5.41 8.95 -6.20
C ASN A 97 -5.27 9.59 -4.81
N LEU A 98 -4.31 9.13 -3.99
CA LEU A 98 -4.02 9.75 -2.70
C LEU A 98 -3.59 11.20 -2.90
N LYS A 99 -4.26 12.10 -2.17
CA LYS A 99 -3.94 13.52 -2.19
C LYS A 99 -2.67 13.76 -1.38
N GLU A 100 -1.66 14.35 -2.03
CA GLU A 100 -0.41 14.73 -1.37
C GLU A 100 -0.67 15.64 -0.15
N GLY A 101 -0.05 15.30 0.98
CA GLY A 101 -0.19 16.00 2.25
C GLY A 101 -1.52 15.77 2.96
N SER A 102 -2.34 14.83 2.50
CA SER A 102 -3.56 14.44 3.21
C SER A 102 -3.26 13.57 4.42
N MET A 103 -4.26 13.43 5.28
CA MET A 103 -4.16 12.62 6.50
C MET A 103 -4.18 11.12 6.16
N GLU A 104 -4.87 10.75 5.07
CA GLU A 104 -4.89 9.40 4.52
C GLU A 104 -3.51 9.01 3.97
N GLU A 105 -2.86 9.90 3.21
CA GLU A 105 -1.49 9.68 2.73
C GLU A 105 -0.51 9.52 3.91
N THR A 106 -0.66 10.36 4.94
CA THR A 106 0.16 10.29 6.15
C THR A 106 -0.04 8.97 6.89
N SER A 107 -1.30 8.54 7.04
CA SER A 107 -1.65 7.28 7.71
C SER A 107 -1.09 6.07 6.94
N TYR A 108 -1.22 6.09 5.61
CA TYR A 108 -0.63 5.06 4.76
C TYR A 108 0.89 5.01 4.90
N LYS A 109 1.58 6.15 4.79
CA LYS A 109 3.04 6.21 4.95
C LYS A 109 3.51 5.71 6.33
N SER A 110 2.81 6.07 7.41
CA SER A 110 3.10 5.57 8.76
C SER A 110 2.96 4.04 8.80
N LEU A 111 1.89 3.48 8.24
CA LEU A 111 1.72 2.03 8.13
C LEU A 111 2.87 1.36 7.39
N LYS A 112 3.28 1.89 6.24
CA LYS A 112 4.34 1.27 5.42
C LYS A 112 5.73 1.41 6.02
N ALA A 113 6.02 2.52 6.69
CA ALA A 113 7.35 2.80 7.24
C ALA A 113 7.54 2.23 8.65
N GLU A 114 6.49 2.21 9.46
CA GLU A 114 6.57 1.92 10.90
C GLU A 114 5.81 0.65 11.30
N GLY A 115 4.93 0.14 10.43
CA GLY A 115 4.10 -1.04 10.70
C GLY A 115 2.89 -0.75 11.59
N PHE A 116 2.64 0.52 11.90
CA PHE A 116 1.48 0.99 12.67
C PHE A 116 0.99 2.32 12.09
N ILE A 117 -0.20 2.72 12.48
CA ILE A 117 -0.78 4.03 12.14
C ILE A 117 -0.85 4.85 13.43
N ASP A 118 -0.11 5.95 13.50
CA ASP A 118 -0.33 6.98 14.52
C ASP A 118 -1.38 7.97 14.02
N PHE A 119 -2.58 7.89 14.60
CA PHE A 119 -3.65 8.82 14.30
C PHE A 119 -3.21 10.24 14.64
N TYR A 120 -3.05 11.05 13.59
CA TYR A 120 -2.85 12.48 13.68
C TYR A 120 -1.57 12.90 14.42
N GLY A 121 -0.59 12.00 14.58
CA GLY A 121 0.62 12.25 15.37
C GLY A 121 0.34 12.52 16.86
N ALA A 122 -0.82 12.06 17.34
CA ALA A 122 -1.32 12.33 18.69
C ALA A 122 -0.97 11.23 19.69
N GLY A 123 -0.27 10.17 19.25
CA GLY A 123 0.10 9.02 20.07
C GLY A 123 -1.03 7.98 20.19
N SER A 124 -2.05 8.06 19.35
CA SER A 124 -3.12 7.07 19.25
C SER A 124 -2.73 6.06 18.19
N ILE A 125 -2.24 4.89 18.61
CA ILE A 125 -1.62 3.91 17.72
C ILE A 125 -2.62 2.80 17.37
N MET A 126 -2.72 2.47 16.08
CA MET A 126 -3.35 1.26 15.57
C MET A 126 -2.29 0.38 14.92
N ASN A 127 -2.32 -0.93 15.15
CA ASN A 127 -1.35 -1.88 14.61
C ASN A 127 -2.03 -2.85 13.63
N PRO A 128 -2.53 -2.37 12.46
CA PRO A 128 -3.14 -3.27 11.51
C PRO A 128 -2.06 -4.03 10.74
N VAL A 129 -2.42 -5.21 10.25
CA VAL A 129 -1.59 -6.04 9.39
C VAL A 129 -1.67 -5.48 7.97
N PRO A 130 -0.55 -5.10 7.32
CA PRO A 130 -0.57 -4.64 5.93
C PRO A 130 -0.53 -5.81 4.93
N ASN A 131 -1.18 -5.62 3.77
CA ASN A 131 -0.98 -6.40 2.55
C ASN A 131 -1.24 -5.49 1.32
N GLY A 132 -0.18 -5.02 0.66
CA GLY A 132 -0.30 -4.12 -0.49
C GLY A 132 -0.98 -2.79 -0.11
N PRO A 133 -2.04 -2.36 -0.84
CA PRO A 133 -2.82 -1.17 -0.49
C PRO A 133 -3.88 -1.41 0.60
N PHE A 134 -3.89 -2.60 1.23
CA PHE A 134 -4.85 -2.98 2.25
C PHE A 134 -4.23 -3.09 3.64
N ALA A 135 -5.08 -2.98 4.67
CA ALA A 135 -4.73 -3.32 6.03
C ALA A 135 -5.89 -4.02 6.77
N LEU A 136 -5.54 -4.93 7.68
CA LEU A 136 -6.47 -5.72 8.49
C LEU A 136 -6.23 -5.45 9.98
N LEU A 137 -7.28 -5.07 10.71
CA LEU A 137 -7.26 -4.95 12.16
C LEU A 137 -8.14 -6.03 12.81
N LEU A 138 -7.59 -6.66 13.85
CA LEU A 138 -8.18 -7.83 14.50
C LEU A 138 -8.59 -7.58 15.97
N ASP A 139 -8.50 -6.33 16.45
CA ASP A 139 -8.75 -5.96 17.86
C ASP A 139 -10.12 -6.41 18.39
N PHE A 140 -11.12 -6.47 17.50
CA PHE A 140 -12.49 -6.90 17.83
C PHE A 140 -12.90 -8.19 17.14
N TYR A 141 -11.97 -8.89 16.48
CA TYR A 141 -12.27 -10.10 15.74
C TYR A 141 -12.51 -11.29 16.66
N GLU A 142 -13.64 -11.97 16.51
CA GLU A 142 -14.05 -13.08 17.39
C GLU A 142 -13.68 -14.47 16.85
N GLY A 143 -13.15 -14.57 15.62
CA GLY A 143 -12.75 -15.83 14.99
C GLY A 143 -11.29 -16.23 15.26
N ASP A 144 -10.74 -17.10 14.40
CA ASP A 144 -9.32 -17.47 14.47
C ASP A 144 -8.43 -16.37 13.87
N SER A 145 -7.99 -15.44 14.72
CA SER A 145 -7.19 -14.28 14.31
C SER A 145 -5.92 -14.68 13.55
N LYS A 146 -5.30 -15.81 13.89
CA LYS A 146 -4.07 -16.26 13.22
C LYS A 146 -4.37 -16.78 11.82
N ALA A 147 -5.43 -17.56 11.68
CA ALA A 147 -5.86 -18.06 10.38
C ALA A 147 -6.25 -16.90 9.46
N LEU A 148 -7.02 -15.93 9.97
CA LEU A 148 -7.42 -14.75 9.20
C LEU A 148 -6.22 -13.87 8.82
N GLU A 149 -5.29 -13.60 9.75
CA GLU A 149 -4.07 -12.86 9.42
C GLU A 149 -3.26 -13.56 8.33
N GLN A 150 -3.04 -14.87 8.47
CA GLN A 150 -2.26 -15.64 7.50
C GLN A 150 -2.92 -15.66 6.13
N ALA A 151 -4.24 -15.89 6.08
CA ALA A 151 -4.99 -15.86 4.84
C ALA A 151 -4.94 -14.48 4.20
N PHE A 152 -5.19 -13.42 4.98
CA PHE A 152 -5.13 -12.04 4.50
C PHE A 152 -3.77 -11.68 3.92
N ARG A 153 -2.66 -12.09 4.54
CA ARG A 153 -1.31 -11.88 3.99
C ARG A 153 -1.05 -12.64 2.68
N ALA A 154 -1.78 -13.73 2.44
CA ALA A 154 -1.63 -14.56 1.24
C ALA A 154 -2.52 -14.09 0.08
N VAL A 155 -3.59 -13.35 0.36
CA VAL A 155 -4.49 -12.78 -0.67
C VAL A 155 -3.67 -11.98 -1.69
N GLY A 156 -3.86 -12.31 -2.97
CA GLY A 156 -3.23 -11.59 -4.07
C GLY A 156 -1.70 -11.59 -4.08
N GLN A 157 -1.04 -12.49 -3.36
CA GLN A 157 0.42 -12.68 -3.45
C GLN A 157 0.75 -13.68 -4.58
N ALA A 158 1.88 -13.48 -5.27
CA ALA A 158 2.35 -14.41 -6.28
C ALA A 158 2.66 -15.80 -5.68
N GLU A 159 2.25 -16.87 -6.37
CA GLU A 159 2.53 -18.28 -6.00
C GLU A 159 4.04 -18.62 -6.04
#